data_AF-A0A0D0AZ55-F1
#
_entry.id   AF-A0A0D0AZ55-F1
#
_cell.length_a   1.000
_cell.length_b   1.000
_cell.length_c   1.000
_cell.angle_alpha   90.00
_cell.angle_beta   90.00
_cell.angle_gamma   90.00
#
_symmetry.space_group_name_H-M   'P 1'
#
loop_
_entity.id
_entity.type
_entity.pdbx_description
1 polymer ?
#
loop_
_entity_poly.entity_id
_entity_poly.type
_entity_poly.pdbx_seq_one_letter_code
_entity_poly.pdbx_strand_id
1 'polypeptide(L)'
;MSSPTDLPGVFTQGETRTPVGDWHSVLMTSELSSQCDLERMDFCKCTNDVKHEFLLLHFRHPVQRHAVAVLVLDRTSRVECTENNGGSFRSVGQASVLSPSVSQVPAHDTISTTFNNPSALESYLTQRYRSYRYHCYLDFPASARPSAMQVSVLLCVLSKHAPTYQLWQYQCYWYAHTVWEALKRLF
;
A
#
# COMPACT_ATOMS: atom_id res chain seq x y z
N MET A 1 -24.20 -12.24 3.44
CA MET A 1 -23.19 -12.77 4.38
C MET A 1 -22.52 -11.58 5.02
N SER A 2 -22.52 -11.48 6.35
CA SER A 2 -21.84 -10.39 7.07
C SER A 2 -20.34 -10.54 6.91
N SER A 3 -19.65 -9.51 6.42
CA SER A 3 -18.18 -9.49 6.39
C SER A 3 -17.64 -9.64 7.81
N PRO A 4 -16.57 -10.43 8.04
CA PRO A 4 -15.90 -10.45 9.33
C PRO A 4 -15.48 -9.02 9.69
N THR A 5 -15.69 -8.61 10.94
CA THR A 5 -15.33 -7.29 11.45
C THR A 5 -14.32 -7.37 12.60
N ASP A 6 -13.76 -8.56 12.82
CA ASP A 6 -13.14 -8.92 14.11
C ASP A 6 -11.68 -8.44 14.22
N LEU A 7 -11.08 -7.94 13.13
CA LEU A 7 -9.71 -7.43 13.11
C LEU A 7 -9.63 -6.04 12.45
N PRO A 8 -9.60 -4.96 13.26
CA PRO A 8 -9.44 -3.59 12.77
C PRO A 8 -8.19 -3.43 11.88
N GLY A 9 -8.34 -2.66 10.79
CA GLY A 9 -7.26 -2.41 9.83
C GLY A 9 -7.01 -3.53 8.82
N VAL A 10 -7.60 -4.73 8.99
CA VAL A 10 -7.55 -5.80 7.98
C VAL A 10 -8.96 -6.11 7.47
N PHE A 11 -9.86 -6.49 8.38
CA PHE A 11 -11.24 -6.82 8.08
C PHE A 11 -12.14 -5.66 8.52
N THR A 12 -11.95 -4.51 7.88
CA THR A 12 -12.72 -3.28 8.16
C THR A 12 -13.78 -3.09 7.09
N GLN A 13 -15.00 -2.73 7.49
CA GLN A 13 -16.00 -2.32 6.51
C GLN A 13 -15.67 -0.92 6.00
N GLY A 14 -15.67 -0.78 4.69
CA GLY A 14 -15.44 0.50 4.04
C GLY A 14 -14.02 0.72 3.54
N GLU A 15 -13.89 1.81 2.82
CA GLU A 15 -12.62 2.27 2.30
C GLU A 15 -11.92 3.12 3.36
N THR A 16 -10.73 2.71 3.74
CA THR A 16 -9.86 3.49 4.63
C THR A 16 -8.52 3.72 3.94
N ARG A 17 -7.78 4.73 4.39
CA ARG A 17 -6.39 4.93 4.01
C ARG A 17 -5.62 5.37 5.24
N THR A 18 -4.74 4.51 5.70
CA THR A 18 -4.06 4.67 6.98
C THR A 18 -2.55 4.66 6.75
N PRO A 19 -1.79 5.60 7.35
CA PRO A 19 -0.34 5.53 7.35
C PRO A 19 0.15 4.19 7.90
N VAL A 20 1.19 3.61 7.30
CA VAL A 20 1.72 2.29 7.70
C VAL A 20 2.08 2.25 9.20
N GLY A 21 2.59 3.34 9.77
CA GLY A 21 2.89 3.42 11.21
C GLY A 21 1.67 3.31 12.10
N ASP A 22 0.56 3.94 11.72
CA ASP A 22 -0.70 3.88 12.45
C ASP A 22 -1.35 2.50 12.29
N TRP A 23 -1.33 1.96 11.07
CA TRP A 23 -1.81 0.60 10.79
C TRP A 23 -1.05 -0.45 11.61
N HIS A 24 0.27 -0.35 11.66
CA HIS A 24 1.12 -1.18 12.51
C HIS A 24 0.73 -1.06 13.99
N SER A 25 0.53 0.15 14.49
CA SER A 25 0.13 0.39 15.89
C SER A 25 -1.19 -0.29 16.22
N VAL A 26 -2.18 -0.25 15.31
CA VAL A 26 -3.46 -0.96 15.47
C VAL A 26 -3.24 -2.47 15.54
N LEU A 27 -2.46 -3.06 14.63
CA LEU A 27 -2.24 -4.51 14.62
C LEU A 27 -1.50 -5.02 15.86
N MET A 28 -0.56 -4.26 16.40
CA MET A 28 0.17 -4.62 17.61
C MET A 28 -0.73 -4.71 18.87
N THR A 29 -1.95 -4.17 18.82
CA THR A 29 -2.91 -4.26 19.93
C THR A 29 -3.82 -5.49 19.88
N SER A 30 -3.76 -6.29 18.82
CA SER A 30 -4.66 -7.42 18.60
C SER A 30 -3.88 -8.72 18.39
N GLU A 31 -4.11 -9.70 19.27
CA GLU A 31 -3.59 -11.06 19.13
C GLU A 31 -4.03 -11.73 17.81
N LEU A 32 -5.20 -11.38 17.28
CA LEU A 32 -5.72 -11.92 16.01
C LEU A 32 -4.84 -11.54 14.81
N SER A 33 -4.09 -10.44 14.89
CA SER A 33 -3.18 -10.02 13.82
C SER A 33 -2.02 -11.00 13.60
N SER A 34 -1.63 -11.72 14.66
CA SER A 34 -0.57 -12.74 14.60
C SER A 34 -1.03 -14.05 13.96
N GLN A 35 -2.35 -14.26 13.87
CA GLN A 35 -2.99 -15.47 13.33
C GLN A 35 -3.61 -15.22 11.94
N CYS A 36 -3.57 -13.98 11.46
CA CYS A 36 -4.12 -13.59 10.17
C CYS A 36 -3.04 -13.68 9.09
N ASP A 37 -3.11 -14.72 8.28
CA ASP A 37 -2.05 -15.06 7.33
C ASP A 37 -2.19 -14.33 6.00
N LEU A 38 -1.08 -13.77 5.50
CA LEU A 38 -0.95 -13.32 4.12
C LEU A 38 -0.80 -14.56 3.22
N GLU A 39 -1.79 -14.82 2.38
CA GLU A 39 -1.77 -15.98 1.50
C GLU A 39 -1.18 -15.70 0.12
N ARG A 40 -1.33 -14.46 -0.34
CA ARG A 40 -0.92 -14.03 -1.66
C ARG A 40 -0.61 -12.53 -1.68
N MET A 41 0.30 -12.16 -2.56
CA MET A 41 0.53 -10.78 -2.96
C MET A 41 0.42 -10.64 -4.47
N ASP A 42 -0.21 -9.56 -4.93
CA ASP A 42 -0.17 -9.16 -6.33
C ASP A 42 0.68 -7.90 -6.48
N PHE A 43 1.61 -7.93 -7.44
CA PHE A 43 2.37 -6.77 -7.85
C PHE A 43 1.64 -6.07 -8.99
N CYS A 44 1.20 -4.84 -8.77
CA CYS A 44 0.47 -4.07 -9.77
C CYS A 44 1.30 -2.91 -10.30
N LYS A 45 1.07 -2.57 -11.56
CA LYS A 45 1.73 -1.47 -12.23
C LYS A 45 0.75 -0.68 -13.09
N CYS A 46 0.69 0.63 -12.88
CA CYS A 46 -0.07 1.53 -13.73
C CYS A 46 0.49 1.52 -15.15
N THR A 47 -0.39 1.58 -16.14
CA THR A 47 -0.03 1.60 -17.56
C THR A 47 0.02 3.02 -18.14
N ASN A 48 -0.20 4.03 -17.30
CA ASN A 48 -0.05 5.45 -17.64
C ASN A 48 1.42 5.90 -17.58
N ASP A 49 1.67 7.15 -17.96
CA ASP A 49 3.04 7.72 -18.07
C ASP A 49 3.83 7.69 -16.76
N VAL A 50 3.14 7.72 -15.62
CA VAL A 50 3.77 7.75 -14.29
C VAL A 50 4.22 6.34 -13.86
N LYS A 51 3.71 5.27 -14.48
CA LYS A 51 4.08 3.87 -14.23
C LYS A 51 4.15 3.48 -12.74
N HIS A 52 3.25 4.05 -11.95
CA HIS A 52 3.16 3.84 -10.50
C HIS A 52 3.05 2.35 -10.15
N GLU A 53 3.75 1.92 -9.10
CA GLU A 53 3.80 0.52 -8.66
C GLU A 53 3.26 0.41 -7.23
N PHE A 54 2.40 -0.58 -7.00
CA PHE A 54 1.71 -0.82 -5.72
C PHE A 54 1.44 -2.31 -5.54
N LEU A 55 1.13 -2.74 -4.33
CA LEU A 55 0.86 -4.16 -4.03
C LEU A 55 -0.56 -4.35 -3.52
N LEU A 56 -1.15 -5.50 -3.86
CA LEU A 56 -2.33 -6.02 -3.16
C LEU A 56 -1.91 -7.14 -2.21
N LEU A 57 -2.37 -7.08 -0.97
CA LEU A 57 -2.06 -8.04 0.08
C LEU A 57 -3.34 -8.81 0.44
N HIS A 58 -3.33 -10.13 0.23
CA HIS A 58 -4.48 -11.00 0.47
C HIS A 58 -4.35 -11.69 1.81
N PHE A 59 -5.09 -11.22 2.81
CA PHE A 59 -5.08 -11.74 4.17
C PHE A 59 -6.26 -12.67 4.40
N ARG A 60 -5.98 -13.91 4.81
CA ARG A 60 -7.02 -14.87 5.16
C ARG A 60 -7.40 -14.73 6.63
N HIS A 61 -8.70 -14.79 6.91
CA HIS A 61 -9.20 -14.68 8.27
C HIS A 61 -8.83 -15.92 9.10
N PRO A 62 -8.38 -15.78 10.36
CA PRO A 62 -7.94 -16.90 11.20
C PRO A 62 -9.04 -17.94 11.46
N VAL A 63 -10.24 -17.46 11.82
CA VAL A 63 -11.40 -18.29 12.17
C VAL A 63 -12.26 -18.61 10.93
N GLN A 64 -12.71 -17.58 10.21
CA GLN A 64 -13.55 -17.69 9.02
C GLN A 64 -12.71 -17.95 7.77
N ARG A 65 -12.17 -19.16 7.60
CA ARG A 65 -11.20 -19.48 6.52
C ARG A 65 -11.61 -19.17 5.07
N HIS A 66 -12.91 -18.97 4.81
CA HIS A 66 -13.43 -18.56 3.51
C HIS A 66 -13.36 -17.05 3.27
N ALA A 67 -13.14 -16.26 4.32
CA ALA A 67 -13.05 -14.81 4.24
C ALA A 67 -11.60 -14.38 3.99
N VAL A 68 -11.42 -13.57 2.94
CA VAL A 68 -10.15 -12.97 2.55
C VAL A 68 -10.34 -11.46 2.47
N ALA A 69 -9.47 -10.72 3.14
CA ALA A 69 -9.35 -9.28 3.01
C ALA A 69 -8.27 -8.95 1.97
N VAL A 70 -8.52 -7.94 1.14
CA VAL A 70 -7.53 -7.42 0.20
C VAL A 70 -7.16 -6.00 0.63
N LEU A 71 -5.89 -5.80 0.96
CA LEU A 71 -5.34 -4.50 1.33
C LEU A 71 -4.46 -3.95 0.22
N VAL A 72 -4.52 -2.64 -0.01
CA VAL A 72 -3.67 -1.97 -0.99
C VAL A 72 -2.50 -1.31 -0.27
N LEU A 73 -1.28 -1.68 -0.61
CA LEU A 73 -0.06 -1.05 -0.13
C LEU A 73 0.47 -0.08 -1.18
N ASP A 74 0.63 1.18 -0.77
CA ASP A 74 1.01 2.27 -1.66
C ASP A 74 2.07 3.17 -1.02
N ARG A 75 2.93 3.77 -1.84
CA ARG A 75 3.87 4.82 -1.44
C ARG A 75 3.76 6.01 -2.39
N THR A 76 3.40 7.18 -1.87
CA THR A 76 3.27 8.41 -2.67
C THR A 76 4.11 9.57 -2.12
N SER A 77 4.40 10.56 -2.98
CA SER A 77 5.10 11.79 -2.58
C SER A 77 4.17 12.91 -2.08
N ARG A 78 2.86 12.72 -2.20
CA ARG A 78 1.84 13.68 -1.76
C ARG A 78 0.69 12.93 -1.11
N VAL A 79 0.17 13.52 -0.03
CA VAL A 79 -1.26 13.40 0.32
C VAL A 79 -2.02 13.95 -0.86
N GLU A 80 -2.89 13.15 -1.46
CA GLU A 80 -3.73 13.61 -2.56
C GLU A 80 -4.64 14.71 -2.01
N CYS A 81 -4.28 15.97 -2.26
CA CYS A 81 -5.24 17.05 -2.18
C CYS A 81 -6.30 16.72 -3.23
N THR A 82 -7.49 16.42 -2.75
CA THR A 82 -8.73 16.36 -3.53
C THR A 82 -8.71 17.43 -4.62
N GLU A 83 -8.84 17.01 -5.87
CA GLU A 83 -9.10 17.89 -6.99
C GLU A 83 -10.38 18.67 -6.69
N ASN A 84 -10.23 19.93 -6.26
CA ASN A 84 -11.21 21.00 -6.40
C ASN A 84 -10.51 22.32 -6.12
N ASN A 85 -9.87 22.89 -7.15
CA ASN A 85 -10.05 24.29 -7.55
C ASN A 85 -9.11 24.63 -8.71
N GLY A 86 -9.71 25.12 -9.78
CA GLY A 86 -8.99 25.84 -10.83
C GLY A 86 -8.23 27.02 -10.22
N GLY A 87 -6.96 27.12 -10.57
CA GLY A 87 -6.08 28.18 -10.07
C GLY A 87 -4.85 28.31 -10.96
N SER A 88 -5.03 28.99 -12.09
CA SER A 88 -3.94 29.53 -12.90
C SER A 88 -3.09 30.48 -12.07
N PHE A 89 -1.79 30.21 -11.94
CA PHE A 89 -0.79 31.26 -11.72
C PHE A 89 0.34 31.11 -12.73
N ARG A 90 0.29 31.95 -13.77
CA ARG A 90 1.50 32.38 -14.47
C ARG A 90 2.30 33.28 -13.53
N SER A 91 3.60 33.03 -13.40
CA SER A 91 4.55 34.09 -13.11
C SER A 91 5.80 33.89 -13.96
N VAL A 92 6.10 34.91 -14.75
CA VAL A 92 7.31 35.06 -15.56
C VAL A 92 8.39 35.62 -14.64
N GLY A 93 9.54 34.98 -14.54
CA GLY A 93 10.68 35.55 -13.82
C GLY A 93 11.86 34.61 -13.64
N GLN A 94 12.92 34.86 -14.40
CA GLN A 94 14.32 34.42 -14.22
C GLN A 94 14.62 32.90 -14.30
N ALA A 95 15.23 32.52 -15.43
CA ALA A 95 16.03 31.31 -15.53
C ALA A 95 17.29 31.46 -14.66
N SER A 96 17.20 31.03 -13.41
CA SER A 96 18.38 30.66 -12.64
C SER A 96 18.63 29.17 -12.88
N VAL A 97 19.86 28.81 -13.25
CA VAL A 97 20.30 27.41 -13.27
C VAL A 97 20.44 26.99 -11.81
N LEU A 98 19.31 26.66 -11.19
CA LEU A 98 19.31 25.95 -9.93
C LEU A 98 19.80 24.54 -10.24
N SER A 99 20.93 24.15 -9.66
CA SER A 99 21.24 22.73 -9.48
C SER A 99 19.98 22.06 -8.95
N PRO A 100 19.57 20.89 -9.45
CA PRO A 100 18.33 20.26 -9.01
C PRO A 100 18.50 19.90 -7.53
N SER A 101 18.14 20.81 -6.64
CA SER A 101 18.00 20.53 -5.23
C SER A 101 16.83 19.58 -5.16
N VAL A 102 17.15 18.29 -4.98
CA VAL A 102 16.16 17.24 -4.79
C VAL A 102 15.37 17.66 -3.56
N SER A 103 14.17 18.19 -3.76
CA SER A 103 13.28 18.56 -2.67
C SER A 103 13.10 17.30 -1.81
N GLN A 104 13.44 17.40 -0.52
CA GLN A 104 13.26 16.32 0.45
C GLN A 104 11.76 16.24 0.76
N VAL A 105 11.00 15.64 -0.16
CA VAL A 105 9.57 15.44 0.00
C VAL A 105 9.35 14.23 0.92
N PRO A 106 8.54 14.32 1.98
CA PRO A 106 8.18 13.16 2.78
C PRO A 106 7.53 12.05 1.94
N ALA A 107 7.89 10.81 2.20
CA ALA A 107 7.17 9.67 1.65
C ALA A 107 5.93 9.36 2.47
N HIS A 108 4.85 8.99 1.78
CA HIS A 108 3.60 8.57 2.39
C HIS A 108 3.34 7.12 2.05
N ASP A 109 3.75 6.23 2.95
CA ASP A 109 3.45 4.80 2.87
C ASP A 109 2.09 4.55 3.53
N THR A 110 1.13 4.03 2.78
CA THR A 110 -0.24 3.85 3.24
C THR A 110 -0.76 2.44 2.97
N ILE A 111 -1.56 1.93 3.91
CA ILE A 111 -2.41 0.76 3.73
C ILE A 111 -3.84 1.26 3.54
N SER A 112 -4.49 0.77 2.49
CA SER A 112 -5.92 1.01 2.28
C SER A 112 -6.70 -0.28 2.43
N THR A 113 -7.77 -0.25 3.22
CA THR A 113 -8.79 -1.31 3.21
C THR A 113 -9.80 -1.00 2.11
N THR A 114 -10.33 -2.02 1.45
CA THR A 114 -11.48 -1.88 0.55
C THR A 114 -12.64 -2.71 1.07
N PHE A 115 -13.84 -2.51 0.51
CA PHE A 115 -14.90 -3.49 0.72
C PHE A 115 -14.43 -4.85 0.20
N ASN A 116 -14.66 -5.92 0.98
CA ASN A 116 -14.35 -7.31 0.61
C ASN A 116 -15.33 -7.84 -0.46
N ASN A 117 -15.44 -7.11 -1.56
CA ASN A 117 -16.22 -7.43 -2.75
C ASN A 117 -15.36 -7.09 -3.98
N PRO A 118 -15.13 -8.04 -4.92
CA PRO A 118 -14.33 -7.82 -6.12
C PRO A 118 -14.71 -6.56 -6.91
N SER A 119 -16.00 -6.29 -7.10
CA SER A 119 -16.44 -5.11 -7.86
C SER A 119 -16.09 -3.79 -7.17
N ALA A 120 -16.13 -3.78 -5.84
CA ALA A 120 -15.78 -2.59 -5.06
C ALA A 120 -14.27 -2.36 -5.03
N LEU A 121 -13.47 -3.43 -4.90
CA LEU A 121 -12.02 -3.38 -5.06
C LEU A 121 -11.64 -2.85 -6.45
N GLU A 122 -12.23 -3.38 -7.52
CA GLU A 122 -11.94 -2.92 -8.88
C GLU A 122 -12.32 -1.45 -9.08
N SER A 123 -13.46 -1.02 -8.52
CA SER A 123 -13.91 0.37 -8.55
C SER A 123 -12.91 1.28 -7.83
N TYR A 124 -12.45 0.89 -6.64
CA TYR A 124 -11.42 1.60 -5.88
C TYR A 124 -10.12 1.71 -6.68
N LEU A 125 -9.62 0.59 -7.23
CA LEU A 125 -8.37 0.55 -7.98
C LEU A 125 -8.45 1.39 -9.26
N THR A 126 -9.56 1.30 -10.00
CA THR A 126 -9.77 2.09 -11.22
C THR A 126 -9.90 3.57 -10.90
N GLN A 127 -10.61 3.94 -9.83
CA GLN A 127 -10.73 5.34 -9.42
C GLN A 127 -9.37 5.92 -9.01
N ARG A 128 -8.58 5.14 -8.26
CA ARG A 128 -7.32 5.59 -7.66
C ARG A 128 -6.14 5.58 -8.63
N TYR A 129 -6.05 4.57 -9.48
CA TYR A 129 -4.90 4.29 -10.34
C TYR A 129 -5.20 4.44 -11.83
N ARG A 130 -6.48 4.67 -12.20
CA ARG A 130 -6.97 4.74 -13.57
C ARG A 130 -6.76 3.42 -14.30
N SER A 131 -5.70 3.32 -15.10
CA SER A 131 -5.36 2.11 -15.84
C SER A 131 -4.14 1.45 -15.21
N TYR A 132 -4.31 0.20 -14.81
CA TYR A 132 -3.26 -0.62 -14.22
C TYR A 132 -3.34 -2.05 -14.76
N ARG A 133 -2.27 -2.81 -14.52
CA ARG A 133 -2.22 -4.23 -14.80
C ARG A 133 -1.59 -4.98 -13.65
N TYR A 134 -2.05 -6.21 -13.45
CA TYR A 134 -1.35 -7.20 -12.64
C TYR A 134 -0.05 -7.58 -13.36
N HIS A 135 1.09 -7.36 -12.72
CA HIS A 135 2.41 -7.65 -13.28
C HIS A 135 2.84 -9.09 -12.98
N CYS A 136 2.75 -9.48 -11.72
CA CYS A 136 3.02 -10.83 -11.23
C CYS A 136 2.34 -11.05 -9.87
N TYR A 137 2.30 -12.30 -9.40
CA TYR A 137 1.78 -12.66 -8.09
C TYR A 137 2.75 -13.59 -7.36
N LEU A 138 2.66 -13.61 -6.03
CA LEU A 138 3.45 -14.45 -5.13
C LEU A 138 2.49 -15.12 -4.15
N ASP A 139 2.45 -16.44 -4.16
CA ASP A 139 1.70 -17.24 -3.18
C ASP A 139 2.62 -17.72 -2.07
N PHE A 140 2.14 -17.66 -0.83
CA PHE A 140 2.86 -18.20 0.32
C PHE A 140 2.35 -19.60 0.67
N PRO A 141 3.25 -20.60 0.78
CA PRO A 141 2.86 -21.94 1.18
C PRO A 141 2.28 -21.90 2.60
N ALA A 142 1.29 -22.75 2.88
CA ALA A 142 0.56 -22.73 4.16
C ALA A 142 1.46 -22.86 5.40
N SER A 143 2.63 -23.49 5.27
CA SER A 143 3.60 -23.67 6.35
C SER A 143 4.48 -22.44 6.63
N ALA A 144 4.50 -21.45 5.75
CA ALA A 144 5.38 -20.28 5.85
C ALA A 144 4.64 -18.97 5.52
N ARG A 145 3.34 -18.88 5.77
CA ARG A 145 2.61 -17.63 5.53
C ARG A 145 3.02 -16.58 6.57
N PRO A 146 3.39 -15.36 6.17
CA PRO A 146 3.61 -14.30 7.13
C PRO A 146 2.28 -13.82 7.71
N SER A 147 2.24 -13.56 9.01
CA SER A 147 1.06 -12.96 9.63
C SER A 147 0.95 -11.45 9.34
N ALA A 148 -0.25 -10.88 9.45
CA ALA A 148 -0.48 -9.44 9.33
C ALA A 148 0.42 -8.65 10.28
N MET A 149 0.65 -9.16 11.50
CA MET A 149 1.60 -8.59 12.45
C MET A 149 3.03 -8.54 11.88
N GLN A 150 3.55 -9.66 11.37
CA GLN A 150 4.91 -9.73 10.79
C GLN A 150 5.06 -8.81 9.57
N VAL A 151 4.05 -8.79 8.70
CA VAL A 151 4.01 -7.87 7.55
C VAL A 151 4.06 -6.42 8.04
N SER A 152 3.27 -6.06 9.06
CA SER A 152 3.25 -4.69 9.60
C SER A 152 4.59 -4.23 10.16
N VAL A 153 5.34 -5.12 10.82
CA VAL A 153 6.68 -4.83 11.32
C VAL A 153 7.61 -4.51 10.14
N LEU A 154 7.61 -5.36 9.11
CA LEU A 154 8.43 -5.13 7.92
C LEU A 154 8.09 -3.80 7.25
N LEU A 155 6.81 -3.52 7.01
CA LEU A 155 6.38 -2.28 6.37
C LEU A 155 6.77 -1.05 7.19
N CYS A 156 6.63 -1.10 8.52
CA CYS A 156 7.04 -0.04 9.43
C CYS A 156 8.55 0.20 9.40
N VAL A 157 9.36 -0.87 9.38
CA VAL A 157 10.82 -0.78 9.26
C VAL A 157 11.22 -0.13 7.93
N LEU A 158 10.63 -0.56 6.81
CA LEU A 158 10.93 0.00 5.49
C LEU A 158 10.51 1.46 5.36
N SER A 159 9.35 1.82 5.93
CA SER A 159 8.87 3.21 5.95
C SER A 159 9.84 4.13 6.71
N LYS A 160 10.36 3.67 7.86
CA LYS A 160 11.37 4.40 8.65
C LYS A 160 12.74 4.43 7.98
N HIS A 161 13.10 3.40 7.22
CA HIS A 161 14.39 3.31 6.55
C HIS A 161 14.54 4.38 5.46
N ALA A 162 13.49 4.61 4.68
CA ALA A 162 13.47 5.65 3.65
C ALA A 162 12.26 6.57 3.87
N PRO A 163 12.35 7.56 4.79
CA PRO A 163 11.22 8.44 5.10
C PRO A 163 10.98 9.50 4.03
N THR A 164 11.89 9.67 3.06
CA THR A 164 11.77 10.67 2.00
C THR A 164 11.53 10.03 0.64
N TYR A 165 10.63 10.64 -0.13
CA TYR A 165 10.31 10.25 -1.49
C TYR A 165 11.35 10.82 -2.45
N GLN A 166 12.37 10.02 -2.73
CA GLN A 166 13.45 10.41 -3.62
C GLN A 166 13.21 9.87 -5.03
N LEU A 167 13.07 10.75 -6.02
CA LEU A 167 12.71 10.37 -7.40
C LEU A 167 13.65 9.32 -8.01
N TRP A 168 14.92 9.33 -7.65
CA TRP A 168 15.89 8.41 -8.26
C TRP A 168 16.21 7.18 -7.40
N GLN A 169 15.64 7.06 -6.19
CA GLN A 169 16.05 6.01 -5.24
C GLN A 169 14.88 5.37 -4.49
N TYR A 170 14.00 6.16 -3.88
CA TYR A 170 13.02 5.67 -2.88
C TYR A 170 11.58 6.06 -3.24
N GLN A 171 11.21 5.85 -4.49
CA GLN A 171 9.83 6.03 -4.99
C GLN A 171 8.94 4.80 -4.73
N CYS A 172 7.73 4.80 -5.28
CA CYS A 172 6.80 3.67 -5.27
C CYS A 172 7.41 2.36 -5.81
N TYR A 173 8.18 2.41 -6.91
CA TYR A 173 8.82 1.22 -7.48
C TYR A 173 9.77 0.54 -6.48
N TRP A 174 10.59 1.34 -5.80
CA TRP A 174 11.54 0.84 -4.82
C TRP A 174 10.82 0.19 -3.65
N TYR A 175 9.77 0.85 -3.15
CA TYR A 175 9.04 0.36 -1.98
C TYR A 175 8.28 -0.92 -2.28
N ALA A 176 7.49 -0.96 -3.36
CA ALA A 176 6.77 -2.16 -3.78
C ALA A 176 7.74 -3.33 -4.04
N HIS A 177 8.84 -3.07 -4.76
CA HIS A 177 9.85 -4.10 -5.05
C HIS A 177 10.59 -4.59 -3.79
N THR A 178 10.92 -3.68 -2.86
CA THR A 178 11.63 -4.05 -1.62
C THR A 178 10.75 -4.89 -0.71
N VAL A 179 9.46 -4.54 -0.57
CA VAL A 179 8.49 -5.33 0.19
C VAL A 179 8.33 -6.71 -0.43
N TRP A 180 8.17 -6.77 -1.76
CA TRP A 180 8.06 -8.01 -2.51
C TRP A 180 9.26 -8.94 -2.29
N GLU A 181 10.49 -8.44 -2.51
CA GLU A 181 11.70 -9.24 -2.37
C GLU A 181 11.99 -9.61 -0.91
N ALA A 182 11.67 -8.75 0.05
CA ALA A 182 11.83 -9.07 1.47
C ALA A 182 10.89 -10.21 1.90
N LEU A 183 9.59 -10.12 1.58
CA LEU A 183 8.65 -11.17 1.95
C LEU A 183 8.96 -12.49 1.24
N LYS A 184 9.31 -12.45 -0.05
CA LYS A 184 9.72 -13.64 -0.82
C LYS A 184 10.96 -14.35 -0.26
N ARG A 185 11.87 -13.62 0.41
CA ARG A 185 13.09 -14.20 0.98
C ARG A 185 12.90 -14.71 2.41
N LEU A 186 11.97 -14.12 3.15
CA LEU A 186 11.73 -14.44 4.56
C LEU A 186 10.74 -15.61 4.73
N PHE A 187 9.90 -15.88 3.73
CA PHE A 187 8.74 -16.77 3.78
C PHE A 187 8.60 -17.59 2.49
#